data_AF-A0A7X8HHP4-F1
#
_entry.id   AF-A0A7X8HHP4-F1
#
_cell.length_a   1.000
_cell.length_b   1.000
_cell.length_c   1.000
_cell.angle_alpha   90.00
_cell.angle_beta   90.00
_cell.angle_gamma   90.00
#
_symmetry.space_group_name_H-M   'P 1'
#
loop_
_entity.id
_entity.type
_entity.pdbx_description
1 polymer ?
#
loop_
_entity_poly.entity_id
_entity_poly.type
_entity_poly.pdbx_seq_one_letter_code
_entity_poly.pdbx_strand_id
1 'polypeptide(L)'
;MKKMRLALIALAVGMSGCMATTDTGLREFDLRKPIYEHHDTPIYMDLPTVQRRLYLHAQVCDIEYSFTKDPLQVHFATVRYGPAGATDLKDQVMLDLTAYATGKLGVVGYSYYAKNAPLISGVLQALAKPDRCPQGIPSKTK
;
A
#
# COMPACT_ATOMS: atom_id res chain seq x y z
N MET A 1 34.27 65.06 2.12
CA MET A 1 33.70 64.47 3.35
C MET A 1 32.48 63.66 2.94
N LYS A 2 32.65 62.37 2.65
CA LYS A 2 32.32 61.20 3.50
C LYS A 2 30.83 61.12 3.87
N LYS A 3 30.29 59.90 3.68
CA LYS A 3 29.03 59.33 4.21
C LYS A 3 27.84 59.48 3.23
N MET A 4 27.01 58.48 2.94
CA MET A 4 26.92 57.08 3.32
C MET A 4 25.82 56.49 2.43
N ARG A 5 26.02 55.29 1.87
CA ARG A 5 24.99 54.56 1.13
C ARG A 5 23.90 54.13 2.11
N LEU A 6 22.63 54.37 1.78
CA LEU A 6 21.51 53.63 2.38
C LEU A 6 20.69 53.02 1.24
N ALA A 7 20.76 51.69 1.15
CA ALA A 7 19.96 50.87 0.26
C ALA A 7 18.57 50.67 0.89
N LEU A 8 17.51 50.99 0.13
CA LEU A 8 16.14 50.62 0.47
C LEU A 8 15.85 49.25 -0.13
N ILE A 9 15.70 48.25 0.74
CA ILE A 9 15.24 46.90 0.39
C ILE A 9 13.71 46.96 0.38
N ALA A 10 13.09 46.84 -0.81
CA ALA A 10 11.66 46.61 -0.95
C ALA A 10 11.46 45.20 -1.51
N LEU A 11 11.38 44.20 -0.63
CA LEU A 11 10.97 42.84 -0.98
C LEU A 11 9.45 42.73 -0.79
N ALA A 12 8.69 43.07 -1.82
CA ALA A 12 7.28 42.73 -1.90
C ALA A 12 7.15 41.29 -2.41
N VAL A 13 7.20 40.31 -1.50
CA VAL A 13 6.81 38.92 -1.77
C VAL A 13 5.48 38.68 -1.06
N GLY A 14 4.42 39.26 -1.65
CA GLY A 14 3.04 39.06 -1.22
C GLY A 14 2.45 37.84 -1.91
N MET A 15 2.52 36.70 -1.22
CA MET A 15 1.51 35.64 -1.22
C MET A 15 0.79 35.36 -2.55
N SER A 16 1.45 34.61 -3.45
CA SER A 16 0.69 33.64 -4.25
C SER A 16 0.15 32.61 -3.27
N GLY A 17 -1.11 32.77 -2.88
CA GLY A 17 -1.90 31.73 -2.26
C GLY A 17 -1.99 30.55 -3.22
N CYS A 18 -0.98 29.68 -3.20
CA CYS A 18 -1.18 28.29 -3.53
C CYS A 18 -2.12 27.75 -2.46
N MET A 19 -3.43 27.92 -2.68
CA MET A 19 -4.36 26.87 -2.31
C MET A 19 -3.97 25.66 -3.16
N ALA A 20 -2.89 24.99 -2.75
CA ALA A 20 -2.75 23.58 -3.04
C ALA A 20 -3.97 22.97 -2.37
N THR A 21 -4.99 22.68 -3.17
CA THR A 21 -5.95 21.65 -2.81
C THR A 21 -5.10 20.45 -2.46
N THR A 22 -4.90 20.24 -1.17
CA THR A 22 -4.35 18.99 -0.66
C THR A 22 -5.33 17.95 -1.16
N ASP A 23 -4.98 17.28 -2.26
CA ASP A 23 -5.62 16.02 -2.64
C ASP A 23 -5.33 15.11 -1.46
N THR A 24 -6.26 15.08 -0.51
CA THR A 24 -6.20 14.18 0.63
C THR A 24 -6.37 12.81 0.00
N GLY A 25 -5.23 12.20 -0.36
CA GLY A 25 -5.17 10.91 -1.03
C GLY A 25 -6.06 9.90 -0.33
N LEU A 26 -6.49 8.90 -1.09
CA LEU A 26 -7.37 7.85 -0.58
C LEU A 26 -6.76 7.26 0.69
N ARG A 27 -7.52 7.22 1.79
CA ARG A 27 -7.05 6.66 3.07
C ARG A 27 -7.53 5.22 3.21
N GLU A 28 -6.84 4.43 4.04
CA GLU A 28 -7.22 3.04 4.31
C GLU A 28 -8.67 2.90 4.81
N PHE A 29 -9.13 3.82 5.66
CA PHE A 29 -10.51 3.84 6.14
C PHE A 29 -11.53 4.01 5.01
N ASP A 30 -11.18 4.78 3.97
CA ASP A 30 -12.08 5.00 2.84
C ASP A 30 -12.21 3.74 1.98
N LEU A 31 -11.18 2.89 1.93
CA LEU A 31 -11.18 1.59 1.25
C LEU A 31 -11.96 0.50 1.99
N ARG A 32 -12.09 0.55 3.33
CA ARG A 32 -12.84 -0.45 4.13
C ARG A 32 -14.36 -0.36 3.97
N LYS A 33 -14.85 0.34 2.95
CA LYS A 33 -16.28 0.42 2.62
C LYS A 33 -16.67 -0.81 1.79
N PRO A 34 -17.87 -1.38 1.99
CA PRO A 34 -18.30 -2.58 1.27
C PRO A 34 -18.27 -2.48 -0.26
N ILE A 35 -18.37 -1.27 -0.82
CA ILE A 35 -18.30 -1.03 -2.27
C ILE A 35 -16.93 -1.37 -2.89
N TYR A 36 -15.86 -1.35 -2.09
CA TYR A 36 -14.50 -1.66 -2.53
C TYR A 36 -14.04 -3.05 -2.07
N GLU A 37 -14.91 -3.80 -1.39
CA GLU A 37 -14.60 -5.06 -0.74
C GLU A 37 -14.67 -6.24 -1.72
N HIS A 38 -13.69 -7.12 -1.61
CA HIS A 38 -13.61 -8.38 -2.32
C HIS A 38 -13.30 -9.47 -1.31
N HIS A 39 -14.24 -10.40 -1.14
CA HIS A 39 -14.01 -11.58 -0.34
C HIS A 39 -13.22 -12.61 -1.16
N ASP A 40 -12.15 -13.10 -0.57
CA ASP A 40 -11.42 -14.24 -1.10
C ASP A 40 -11.49 -15.42 -0.12
N THR A 41 -11.12 -16.60 -0.60
CA THR A 41 -11.22 -17.84 0.17
C THR A 41 -10.20 -17.80 1.32
N PRO A 42 -10.60 -18.13 2.57
CA PRO A 42 -9.65 -18.20 3.67
C PRO A 42 -8.59 -19.26 3.38
N ILE A 43 -7.34 -18.95 3.72
CA ILE A 43 -6.19 -19.85 3.55
C ILE A 43 -5.71 -20.35 4.91
N TYR A 44 -4.89 -21.40 4.93
CA TYR A 44 -4.24 -21.88 6.15
C TYR A 44 -2.82 -21.35 6.20
N MET A 45 -2.58 -20.30 6.99
CA MET A 45 -1.28 -19.65 7.13
C MET A 45 -1.27 -18.76 8.37
N ASP A 46 -0.13 -18.67 9.07
CA ASP A 46 0.06 -17.69 10.16
C ASP A 46 0.62 -16.34 9.63
N LEU A 47 0.42 -15.28 10.41
CA LEU A 47 0.89 -13.92 10.06
C LEU A 47 2.41 -13.83 9.84
N PRO A 48 3.27 -14.47 10.66
CA PRO A 48 4.71 -14.50 10.38
C PRO A 48 5.07 -15.13 9.03
N THR A 49 4.39 -16.21 8.65
CA THR A 49 4.58 -16.87 7.36
C THR A 49 4.12 -15.97 6.22
N VAL A 50 3.00 -15.26 6.37
CA VAL A 50 2.56 -14.25 5.39
C VAL A 50 3.66 -13.22 5.16
N GLN A 51 4.15 -12.59 6.24
CA GLN A 51 5.20 -11.57 6.16
C GLN A 51 6.47 -12.12 5.47
N ARG A 52 6.92 -13.33 5.85
CA ARG A 52 8.08 -13.97 5.23
C ARG A 52 7.86 -14.24 3.74
N ARG A 53 6.69 -14.72 3.34
CA ARG A 53 6.40 -15.04 1.93
C ARG A 53 6.30 -13.79 1.07
N LEU A 54 5.70 -12.72 1.57
CA LEU A 54 5.71 -11.41 0.91
C LEU A 54 7.13 -10.87 0.73
N TYR A 55 7.98 -11.01 1.75
CA TYR A 55 9.39 -10.64 1.65
C TYR A 55 10.11 -11.41 0.54
N LEU A 56 9.98 -12.74 0.52
CA LEU A 56 10.58 -13.57 -0.53
C LEU A 56 10.08 -13.19 -1.92
N HIS A 57 8.77 -12.92 -2.04
CA HIS A 57 8.16 -12.50 -3.29
C HIS A 57 8.68 -11.14 -3.79
N ALA A 58 8.90 -10.18 -2.88
CA ALA A 58 9.47 -8.89 -3.22
C ALA A 58 10.94 -8.96 -3.69
N GLN A 59 11.65 -10.06 -3.42
CA GLN A 59 13.02 -10.26 -3.92
C GLN A 59 13.04 -10.68 -5.40
N VAL A 60 11.94 -11.27 -5.90
CA VAL A 60 11.87 -11.83 -7.26
C VAL A 60 10.98 -11.02 -8.20
N CYS A 61 9.95 -10.35 -7.68
CA CYS A 61 8.98 -9.61 -8.49
C CYS A 61 9.09 -8.10 -8.25
N ASP A 62 8.79 -7.32 -9.28
CA ASP A 62 8.83 -5.86 -9.23
C ASP A 62 7.58 -5.28 -8.57
N ILE A 63 7.54 -5.47 -7.25
CA ILE A 63 6.41 -5.12 -6.38
C ILE A 63 6.84 -4.26 -5.22
N GLU A 64 5.89 -3.48 -4.73
CA GLU A 64 5.96 -2.83 -3.43
C GLU A 64 4.88 -3.43 -2.52
N TYR A 65 5.26 -3.64 -1.26
CA TYR A 65 4.31 -4.08 -0.25
C TYR A 65 4.62 -3.45 1.11
N SER A 66 3.58 -3.38 1.94
CA SER A 66 3.72 -3.14 3.38
C SER A 66 2.95 -4.23 4.13
N PHE A 67 3.47 -4.61 5.30
CA PHE A 67 2.82 -5.54 6.21
C PHE A 67 2.80 -4.89 7.59
N THR A 68 1.62 -4.45 8.03
CA THR A 68 1.42 -3.70 9.27
C THR A 68 0.57 -4.51 10.22
N LYS A 69 1.11 -4.90 11.37
CA LYS A 69 0.33 -5.55 12.43
C LYS A 69 -0.47 -4.51 13.22
N ASP A 70 -1.67 -4.87 13.66
CA ASP A 70 -2.40 -4.03 14.61
C ASP A 70 -1.67 -4.06 15.97
N PRO A 71 -1.30 -2.91 16.54
CA PRO A 71 -0.56 -2.83 17.79
C PRO A 71 -1.37 -3.27 19.02
N LEU A 72 -2.70 -3.21 18.94
CA LEU A 72 -3.63 -3.59 20.01
C LEU A 72 -4.20 -4.99 19.81
N GLN A 73 -4.12 -5.52 18.59
CA GLN A 73 -4.74 -6.80 18.25
C GLN A 73 -3.78 -7.72 17.48
N VAL A 74 -3.10 -8.60 18.22
CA VAL A 74 -2.02 -9.47 17.70
C VAL A 74 -2.44 -10.45 16.59
N HIS A 75 -3.75 -10.65 16.40
CA HIS A 75 -4.31 -11.54 15.40
C HIS A 75 -4.73 -10.81 14.11
N PHE A 76 -4.52 -9.49 14.03
CA PHE A 76 -4.83 -8.70 12.85
C PHE A 76 -3.58 -8.12 12.20
N ALA A 77 -3.59 -8.05 10.86
CA ALA A 77 -2.62 -7.32 10.09
C ALA A 77 -3.25 -6.76 8.81
N THR A 78 -2.72 -5.65 8.33
CA THR A 78 -3.06 -5.06 7.04
C THR A 78 -1.88 -5.19 6.10
N VAL A 79 -2.16 -5.60 4.87
CA VAL A 79 -1.18 -5.66 3.77
C VAL A 79 -1.57 -4.64 2.72
N ARG A 80 -0.62 -3.84 2.25
CA ARG A 80 -0.75 -3.11 0.98
C ARG A 80 0.15 -3.76 -0.04
N TYR A 81 -0.32 -3.92 -1.27
CA TYR A 81 0.41 -4.60 -2.32
C TYR A 81 0.13 -3.98 -3.68
N GLY A 82 1.16 -3.79 -4.49
CA GLY A 82 1.03 -3.29 -5.85
C GLY A 82 2.32 -3.41 -6.66
N PRO A 83 2.30 -2.99 -7.93
CA PRO A 83 3.51 -2.90 -8.74
C PRO A 83 4.49 -1.88 -8.14
N ALA A 84 5.79 -2.04 -8.42
CA ALA A 84 6.81 -1.09 -7.97
C ALA A 84 6.49 0.34 -8.44
N GLY A 85 6.74 1.33 -7.56
CA GLY A 85 6.39 2.73 -7.80
C GLY A 85 4.93 3.10 -7.58
N ALA A 86 4.03 2.13 -7.29
CA ALA A 86 2.66 2.46 -6.88
C ALA A 86 2.66 2.97 -5.44
N THR A 87 2.52 4.27 -5.24
CA THR A 87 2.51 4.90 -3.90
C THR A 87 1.10 5.22 -3.38
N ASP A 88 0.13 5.36 -4.27
CA ASP A 88 -1.28 5.66 -3.93
C ASP A 88 -2.08 4.36 -3.74
N LEU A 89 -2.93 4.34 -2.71
CA LEU A 89 -3.89 3.26 -2.46
C LEU A 89 -4.88 3.04 -3.60
N LYS A 90 -5.10 4.05 -4.45
CA LYS A 90 -5.92 3.90 -5.67
C LYS A 90 -5.32 2.89 -6.65
N ASP A 91 -3.99 2.79 -6.72
CA ASP A 91 -3.24 1.94 -7.65
C ASP A 91 -2.74 0.63 -7.01
N GLN A 92 -2.99 0.46 -5.71
CA GLN A 92 -2.67 -0.74 -4.95
C GLN A 92 -3.93 -1.52 -4.59
N VAL A 93 -3.73 -2.70 -3.99
CA VAL A 93 -4.75 -3.41 -3.22
C VAL A 93 -4.37 -3.42 -1.75
N MET A 94 -5.39 -3.44 -0.89
CA MET A 94 -5.23 -3.58 0.54
C MET A 94 -5.91 -4.88 1.00
N LEU A 95 -5.28 -5.64 1.89
CA LEU A 95 -5.86 -6.84 2.46
C LEU A 95 -5.84 -6.72 3.98
N ASP A 96 -6.99 -6.87 4.62
CA ASP A 96 -7.07 -7.09 6.06
C ASP A 96 -7.05 -8.61 6.33
N LEU A 97 -6.17 -9.00 7.25
CA LEU A 97 -5.88 -10.38 7.60
C LEU A 97 -6.27 -10.65 9.04
N THR A 98 -6.96 -11.77 9.28
CA THR A 98 -7.39 -12.19 10.62
C THR A 98 -6.93 -13.62 10.90
N ALA A 99 -6.00 -13.79 11.84
CA ALA A 99 -5.55 -15.11 12.28
C ALA A 99 -6.54 -15.71 13.28
N TYR A 100 -7.12 -16.85 12.94
CA TYR A 100 -8.02 -17.58 13.82
C TYR A 100 -7.28 -18.69 14.58
N ALA A 101 -7.76 -19.02 15.78
CA ALA A 101 -7.23 -20.12 16.59
C ALA A 101 -7.29 -21.50 15.88
N THR A 102 -8.14 -21.63 14.85
CA THR A 102 -8.24 -22.82 13.99
C THR A 102 -7.07 -22.98 13.01
N GLY A 103 -6.16 -22.01 12.94
CA GLY A 103 -5.09 -21.94 11.95
C GLY A 103 -5.54 -21.40 10.58
N LYS A 104 -6.82 -21.03 10.45
CA LYS A 104 -7.32 -20.31 9.28
C LYS A 104 -6.89 -18.85 9.34
N LEU A 105 -6.62 -18.29 8.18
CA LEU A 105 -6.41 -16.88 7.94
C LEU A 105 -7.63 -16.34 7.17
N GLY A 106 -8.42 -15.50 7.83
CA GLY A 106 -9.43 -14.68 7.16
C GLY A 106 -8.74 -13.63 6.32
N VAL A 107 -9.25 -13.41 5.11
CA VAL A 107 -8.73 -12.42 4.17
C VAL A 107 -9.89 -11.61 3.64
N VAL A 108 -9.81 -10.29 3.80
CA VAL A 108 -10.72 -9.34 3.17
C VAL A 108 -9.88 -8.41 2.32
N GLY A 109 -10.07 -8.45 1.01
CA GLY A 109 -9.35 -7.61 0.06
C GLY A 109 -10.15 -6.36 -0.29
N TYR A 110 -9.44 -5.29 -0.61
CA TYR A 110 -10.01 -4.01 -1.00
C TYR A 110 -9.27 -3.45 -2.21
N SER A 111 -10.02 -2.91 -3.17
CA SER A 111 -9.46 -2.21 -4.32
C SER A 111 -10.33 -1.01 -4.70
N TYR A 112 -9.71 0.14 -4.96
CA TYR A 112 -10.46 1.34 -5.36
C TYR A 112 -10.98 1.22 -6.79
N TYR A 113 -10.10 0.82 -7.72
CA TYR A 113 -10.45 0.55 -9.10
C TYR A 113 -10.66 -0.94 -9.32
N ALA A 114 -11.79 -1.30 -9.95
CA ALA A 114 -12.11 -2.68 -10.28
C ALA A 114 -11.02 -3.40 -11.12
N LYS A 115 -10.26 -2.66 -11.93
CA LYS A 115 -9.13 -3.20 -12.70
C LYS A 115 -8.03 -3.83 -11.82
N ASN A 116 -7.94 -3.40 -10.55
CA ASN A 116 -6.95 -3.87 -9.59
C ASN A 116 -7.45 -5.07 -8.76
N ALA A 117 -8.73 -5.41 -8.79
CA ALA A 117 -9.28 -6.55 -8.06
C ALA A 117 -8.51 -7.87 -8.31
N PRO A 118 -8.05 -8.21 -9.54
CA PRO A 118 -7.23 -9.40 -9.78
C PRO A 118 -5.91 -9.43 -8.99
N LEU A 119 -5.38 -8.28 -8.56
CA LEU A 119 -4.17 -8.22 -7.73
C LEU A 119 -4.39 -8.82 -6.35
N ILE A 120 -5.62 -8.86 -5.82
CA ILE A 120 -5.94 -9.51 -4.54
C ILE A 120 -5.65 -11.00 -4.63
N SER A 121 -6.15 -11.67 -5.68
CA SER A 121 -5.80 -13.06 -5.96
C SER A 121 -4.31 -13.22 -6.30
N GLY A 122 -3.70 -12.19 -6.89
CA GLY A 122 -2.24 -12.10 -7.07
C GLY A 122 -1.47 -12.17 -5.75
N VAL A 123 -1.94 -11.49 -4.69
CA VAL A 123 -1.36 -11.60 -3.35
C VAL A 123 -1.47 -13.02 -2.82
N LEU A 124 -2.64 -13.66 -2.92
CA LEU A 124 -2.79 -15.04 -2.46
C LEU A 124 -1.90 -16.01 -3.24
N GLN A 125 -1.70 -15.79 -4.53
CA GLN A 125 -0.76 -16.57 -5.34
C GLN A 125 0.69 -16.33 -4.91
N ALA A 126 1.08 -15.09 -4.63
CA ALA A 126 2.39 -14.75 -4.09
C ALA A 126 2.63 -15.41 -2.73
N LEU A 127 1.59 -15.48 -1.89
CA LEU A 127 1.63 -16.24 -0.66
C LEU A 127 1.73 -17.74 -0.93
N ALA A 128 1.08 -18.31 -1.94
CA ALA A 128 1.19 -19.74 -2.22
C ALA A 128 2.56 -20.13 -2.83
N LYS A 129 3.07 -19.33 -3.76
CA LYS A 129 4.29 -19.56 -4.56
C LYS A 129 5.10 -18.25 -4.67
N PRO A 130 5.90 -17.92 -3.64
CA PRO A 130 6.58 -16.62 -3.57
C PRO A 130 7.62 -16.41 -4.67
N ASP A 131 8.10 -17.49 -5.31
CA ASP A 131 9.06 -17.48 -6.41
C ASP A 131 8.44 -17.12 -7.79
N ARG A 132 7.12 -16.89 -7.86
CA ARG A 132 6.42 -16.60 -9.13
C ARG A 132 5.72 -15.26 -9.09
N CYS A 133 5.86 -14.50 -10.17
CA CYS A 133 5.17 -13.21 -10.32
C CYS A 133 3.75 -13.40 -10.85
N PRO A 134 2.74 -12.70 -10.28
CA PRO A 134 1.39 -12.73 -10.80
C PRO A 134 1.33 -12.06 -12.18
N GLN A 135 0.27 -12.33 -12.92
CA GLN A 135 0.06 -11.71 -14.23
C GLN A 135 0.03 -10.19 -14.12
N GLY A 136 0.72 -9.51 -15.05
CA GLY A 136 0.82 -8.05 -15.06
C GLY A 136 1.93 -7.47 -14.17
N ILE A 137 2.64 -8.29 -13.39
CA ILE A 137 3.79 -7.88 -12.59
C ILE A 137 5.06 -8.53 -13.14
N PRO A 138 6.06 -7.74 -13.58
CA PRO A 138 7.30 -8.30 -14.12
C PRO A 138 8.20 -8.90 -13.03
N SER A 139 9.03 -9.85 -13.43
CA SER A 139 10.15 -10.34 -12.62
C SER A 139 11.24 -9.27 -12.58
N LYS A 140 11.92 -9.14 -11.44
CA LYS A 140 13.14 -8.33 -11.36
C LYS A 140 14.18 -8.96 -12.30
N THR A 141 14.69 -8.17 -13.24
CA THR A 141 15.80 -8.59 -14.09
C THR A 141 17.06 -8.46 -13.23
N LYS A 142 17.80 -9.56 -13.05
CA LYS A 142 19.08 -9.54 -12.33
C LYS A 142 20.16 -8.84 -13.14
#